data_AF-A0A958QQ17-F1
#
_entry.id   AF-A0A958QQ17-F1
#
_cell.length_a   1.000
_cell.length_b   1.000
_cell.length_c   1.000
_cell.angle_alpha   90.00
_cell.angle_beta   90.00
_cell.angle_gamma   90.00
#
_symmetry.space_group_name_H-M   'P 1'
#
loop_
_entity.id
_entity.type
_entity.pdbx_description
1 polymer ?
#
loop_
_entity_poly.entity_id
_entity_poly.type
_entity_poly.pdbx_seq_one_letter_code
_entity_poly.pdbx_strand_id
1 'polypeptide(L)'
;ESLGYTDYSIQKFFESASKEDWYQNTLFVITGDHTQKSDNPQYQDDLGHYRVPVILYHPSLSQKQWPAHDTNRPIQHADIMPTVLDTLDIPQDKLSKVGSSAFSNPHDAFVVNRTPEGYWYLSSHLIKMDLNHKIKDHADENEKLRMKAYMQYYVNGIIENKLFK
;
A
#
# COMPACT_ATOMS: atom_id res chain seq x y z
N GLU A 1 -7.22 -3.06 26.32
CA GLU A 1 -7.33 -2.03 25.26
C GLU A 1 -5.98 -1.91 24.54
N SER A 2 -5.70 -2.79 23.56
CA SER A 2 -4.37 -2.88 22.94
C SER A 2 -4.08 -1.73 21.96
N LEU A 3 -5.10 -1.21 21.29
CA LEU A 3 -4.94 -0.10 20.34
C LEU A 3 -4.50 1.20 21.05
N GLY A 4 -5.15 1.55 22.17
CA GLY A 4 -4.74 2.70 22.99
C GLY A 4 -3.33 2.55 23.57
N TYR A 5 -2.94 1.33 23.93
CA TYR A 5 -1.56 1.07 24.37
C TYR A 5 -0.55 1.24 23.22
N THR A 6 -0.87 0.80 22.00
CA THR A 6 -0.01 1.02 20.83
C THR A 6 0.12 2.50 20.51
N ASP A 7 -0.98 3.26 20.52
CA ASP A 7 -0.96 4.72 20.31
C ASP A 7 -0.06 5.43 21.35
N TYR A 8 -0.26 5.11 22.63
CA TYR A 8 0.59 5.60 23.73
C TYR A 8 2.07 5.20 23.54
N SER A 9 2.34 3.97 23.10
CA SER A 9 3.72 3.50 22.88
C SER A 9 4.39 4.22 21.72
N ILE A 10 3.64 4.51 20.63
CA ILE A 10 4.12 5.34 19.51
C ILE A 10 4.44 6.75 19.99
N GLN A 11 3.58 7.35 20.82
CA GLN A 11 3.87 8.64 21.45
C GLN A 11 5.19 8.59 22.24
N LYS A 12 5.38 7.59 23.10
CA LYS A 12 6.63 7.42 23.89
C LYS A 12 7.85 7.18 23.02
N PHE A 13 7.69 6.46 21.91
CA PHE A 13 8.75 6.30 20.91
C PHE A 13 9.17 7.67 20.36
N PHE A 14 8.24 8.51 19.90
CA PHE A 14 8.57 9.83 19.35
C PHE A 14 9.09 10.83 20.40
N GLU A 15 8.59 10.79 21.64
CA GLU A 15 9.16 11.57 22.77
C GLU A 15 10.64 11.22 23.04
N SER A 16 11.03 9.97 22.76
CA SER A 16 12.41 9.50 22.95
C SER A 16 13.25 9.78 21.71
N ALA A 17 12.76 9.36 20.53
CA ALA A 17 13.43 9.54 19.25
C ALA A 17 13.71 11.01 18.95
N SER A 18 12.83 11.94 19.35
CA SER A 18 13.03 13.38 19.14
C SER A 18 14.27 13.98 19.83
N LYS A 19 14.89 13.24 20.75
CA LYS A 19 16.12 13.64 21.46
C LYS A 19 17.39 13.17 20.76
N GLU A 20 17.27 12.31 19.75
CA GLU A 20 18.40 11.73 19.04
C GLU A 20 18.83 12.61 17.86
N ASP A 21 20.14 12.66 17.58
CA ASP A 21 20.72 13.52 16.54
C ASP A 21 20.18 13.19 15.13
N TRP A 22 19.82 11.93 14.88
CA TRP A 22 19.30 11.47 13.59
C TRP A 22 17.83 11.84 13.35
N TYR A 23 17.09 12.26 14.38
CA TYR A 23 15.64 12.46 14.30
C TYR A 23 15.22 13.39 13.18
N GLN A 24 15.88 14.56 13.08
CA GLN A 24 15.55 15.59 12.09
C GLN A 24 15.77 15.14 10.65
N ASN A 25 16.61 14.13 10.43
CA ASN A 25 16.97 13.60 9.13
C ASN A 25 16.46 12.14 8.95
N THR A 26 15.28 11.84 9.49
CA THR A 26 14.70 10.50 9.42
C THR A 26 13.30 10.54 8.83
N LEU A 27 13.08 9.73 7.79
CA LEU A 27 11.76 9.39 7.28
C LEU A 27 11.21 8.19 8.08
N PHE A 28 10.13 8.41 8.81
CA PHE A 28 9.37 7.37 9.48
C PHE A 28 8.24 6.89 8.58
N VAL A 29 8.09 5.57 8.47
CA VAL A 29 6.97 4.92 7.79
C VAL A 29 6.23 4.08 8.81
N ILE A 30 4.96 4.40 9.05
CA ILE A 30 4.12 3.73 10.03
C ILE A 30 2.96 3.08 9.30
N THR A 31 2.79 1.77 9.47
CA THR A 31 1.67 1.01 8.88
C THR A 31 1.23 -0.14 9.77
N GLY A 32 0.01 -0.63 9.57
CA GLY A 32 -0.41 -1.94 10.04
C GLY A 32 0.02 -3.03 9.06
N ASP A 33 0.21 -4.25 9.53
CA ASP A 33 0.43 -5.43 8.68
C ASP A 33 -0.88 -6.04 8.18
N HIS A 34 -1.92 -5.99 9.01
CA HIS A 34 -3.30 -6.35 8.69
C HIS A 34 -4.30 -5.55 9.54
N THR A 35 -5.60 -5.67 9.23
CA THR A 35 -6.65 -5.01 10.02
C THR A 35 -7.08 -5.87 11.21
N GLN A 36 -7.87 -5.26 12.09
CA GLN A 36 -8.70 -5.93 13.09
C GLN A 36 -10.17 -5.57 12.81
N LYS A 37 -11.11 -6.29 13.44
CA LYS A 37 -12.53 -5.95 13.31
C LYS A 37 -12.77 -4.50 13.71
N SER A 38 -13.39 -3.73 12.81
CA SER A 38 -13.69 -2.32 13.02
C SER A 38 -15.18 -2.13 13.34
N ASP A 39 -15.47 -1.38 14.39
CA ASP A 39 -16.84 -0.97 14.73
C ASP A 39 -17.27 0.30 13.98
N ASN A 40 -16.37 0.94 13.24
CA ASN A 40 -16.70 2.11 12.43
C ASN A 40 -17.38 1.66 11.12
N PRO A 41 -18.63 2.09 10.85
CA PRO A 41 -19.38 1.69 9.66
C PRO A 41 -18.67 1.97 8.33
N GLN A 42 -17.80 2.99 8.26
CA GLN A 42 -17.03 3.31 7.07
C GLN A 42 -16.08 2.19 6.63
N TYR A 43 -15.66 1.32 7.55
CA TYR A 43 -14.76 0.20 7.28
C TYR A 43 -15.46 -1.15 7.35
N GLN A 44 -16.79 -1.17 7.42
CA GLN A 44 -17.61 -2.38 7.39
C GLN A 44 -18.01 -2.76 5.96
N ASP A 45 -17.07 -2.60 5.03
CA ASP A 45 -17.18 -3.09 3.65
C ASP A 45 -16.04 -4.06 3.34
N ASP A 46 -16.14 -4.71 2.19
CA ASP A 46 -15.16 -5.69 1.72
C ASP A 46 -13.71 -5.14 1.76
N LEU A 47 -13.51 -3.89 1.31
CA LEU A 47 -12.18 -3.28 1.23
C LEU A 47 -11.68 -2.79 2.59
N GLY A 48 -12.59 -2.38 3.48
CA GLY A 48 -12.31 -1.95 4.84
C GLY A 48 -11.61 -3.03 5.66
N HIS A 49 -11.91 -4.30 5.40
CA HIS A 49 -11.21 -5.44 6.00
C HIS A 49 -9.72 -5.55 5.64
N TYR A 50 -9.25 -4.82 4.63
CA TYR A 50 -7.86 -4.81 4.18
C TYR A 50 -7.21 -3.42 4.30
N ARG A 51 -7.93 -2.40 4.77
CA ARG A 51 -7.44 -1.03 4.85
C ARG A 51 -6.68 -0.78 6.14
N VAL A 52 -5.36 -0.66 6.03
CA VAL A 52 -4.45 -0.24 7.11
C VAL A 52 -4.02 1.22 6.93
N PRO A 53 -3.65 1.94 8.01
CA PRO A 53 -3.03 3.26 7.85
C PRO A 53 -1.66 3.11 7.18
N VAL A 54 -1.29 4.05 6.32
CA VAL A 54 0.10 4.23 5.87
C VAL A 54 0.45 5.70 6.08
N ILE A 55 1.39 5.97 6.97
CA ILE A 55 1.79 7.33 7.35
C ILE A 55 3.26 7.50 7.04
N LEU A 56 3.57 8.51 6.23
CA LEU A 56 4.93 9.00 6.04
C LEU A 56 5.10 10.25 6.90
N TYR A 57 6.10 10.24 7.77
CA TYR A 57 6.40 11.35 8.67
C TYR A 57 7.88 11.69 8.61
N HIS A 58 8.18 12.96 8.40
CA HIS A 58 9.55 13.48 8.44
C HIS A 58 9.53 14.80 9.23
N PRO A 59 10.20 14.89 10.39
CA PRO A 59 10.05 16.01 11.32
C PRO A 59 10.51 17.36 10.76
N SER A 60 11.45 17.36 9.80
CA SER A 60 11.91 18.57 9.12
C SER A 60 11.09 18.98 7.89
N LEU A 61 10.06 18.20 7.49
CA LEU A 61 9.20 18.55 6.35
C LEU A 61 7.87 19.12 6.83
N SER A 62 7.53 20.31 6.34
CA SER A 62 6.17 20.84 6.44
C SER A 62 5.23 20.19 5.42
N GLN A 63 3.92 20.30 5.63
CA GLN A 63 2.91 19.74 4.72
C GLN A 63 3.10 20.17 3.26
N LYS A 64 3.59 21.40 3.03
CA LYS A 64 3.80 21.96 1.68
C LYS A 64 5.03 21.42 0.96
N GLN A 65 5.95 20.77 1.68
CA GLN A 65 7.17 20.19 1.12
C GLN A 65 6.97 18.75 0.65
N TRP A 66 5.87 18.10 1.06
CA TRP A 66 5.52 16.80 0.54
C TRP A 66 5.09 16.91 -0.92
N PRO A 67 5.42 15.92 -1.78
CA PRO A 67 4.91 15.88 -3.13
C PRO A 67 3.37 15.88 -3.14
N ALA A 68 2.80 16.40 -4.22
CA ALA A 68 1.37 16.33 -4.44
C ALA A 68 0.91 14.86 -4.40
N HIS A 69 -0.16 14.59 -3.67
CA HIS A 69 -0.72 13.25 -3.51
C HIS A 69 -2.24 13.32 -3.49
N ASP A 70 -2.87 12.26 -3.97
CA ASP A 70 -4.32 12.07 -3.89
C ASP A 70 -4.63 11.07 -2.77
N THR A 71 -5.30 11.53 -1.72
CA THR A 71 -5.69 10.69 -0.58
C THR A 71 -6.78 9.67 -0.93
N ASN A 72 -7.43 9.80 -2.09
CA ASN A 72 -8.40 8.82 -2.60
C ASN A 72 -7.75 7.75 -3.49
N ARG A 73 -6.47 7.90 -3.83
CA ARG A 73 -5.72 6.90 -4.59
C ARG A 73 -5.63 5.59 -3.80
N PRO A 74 -6.01 4.43 -4.38
CA PRO A 74 -5.79 3.15 -3.73
C PRO A 74 -4.29 2.86 -3.67
N ILE A 75 -3.81 2.42 -2.51
CA ILE A 75 -2.41 2.04 -2.26
C ILE A 75 -2.34 0.65 -1.64
N GLN A 76 -1.25 -0.04 -1.88
CA GLN A 76 -0.91 -1.36 -1.32
C GLN A 76 0.48 -1.36 -0.69
N HIS A 77 0.82 -2.39 0.09
CA HIS A 77 2.14 -2.49 0.71
C HIS A 77 3.30 -2.49 -0.29
N ALA A 78 3.08 -3.02 -1.49
CA ALA A 78 4.08 -2.99 -2.55
C ALA A 78 4.44 -1.55 -3.00
N ASP A 79 3.57 -0.57 -2.73
CA ASP A 79 3.79 0.84 -3.06
C ASP A 79 4.67 1.56 -2.04
N ILE A 80 4.85 1.01 -0.83
CA ILE A 80 5.62 1.67 0.24
C ILE A 80 7.06 1.91 -0.18
N MET A 81 7.74 0.88 -0.71
CA MET A 81 9.13 0.99 -1.13
C MET A 81 9.36 2.02 -2.25
N PRO A 82 8.63 1.99 -3.40
CA PRO A 82 8.76 3.04 -4.40
C PRO A 82 8.44 4.43 -3.84
N THR A 83 7.45 4.55 -2.95
CA THR A 83 7.12 5.85 -2.33
C THR A 83 8.26 6.38 -1.47
N VAL A 84 8.93 5.51 -0.70
CA VAL A 84 10.11 5.88 0.10
C VAL A 84 11.26 6.32 -0.79
N LEU A 85 11.56 5.58 -1.85
CA LEU A 85 12.64 5.94 -2.78
C LEU A 85 12.36 7.28 -3.47
N ASP A 86 11.12 7.51 -3.91
CA ASP A 86 10.72 8.80 -4.48
C ASP A 86 10.79 9.94 -3.46
N THR A 87 10.42 9.69 -2.20
CA THR A 87 10.55 10.70 -1.13
C THR A 87 12.00 11.13 -0.93
N LEU A 88 12.93 10.18 -1.08
CA LEU A 88 14.36 10.38 -0.84
C LEU A 88 15.15 10.76 -2.11
N ASP A 89 14.46 10.92 -3.24
CA ASP A 89 15.08 11.17 -4.56
C ASP A 89 16.15 10.12 -4.94
N ILE A 90 15.86 8.85 -4.62
CA ILE A 90 16.75 7.72 -4.92
C ILE A 90 16.27 7.04 -6.23
N PRO A 91 17.15 6.87 -7.24
CA PRO A 91 16.81 6.20 -8.49
C PRO A 91 16.24 4.78 -8.30
N GLN A 92 15.17 4.48 -9.05
CA GLN A 92 14.44 3.22 -8.97
C GLN A 92 14.94 2.18 -9.98
N ASP A 93 16.21 1.78 -9.90
CA ASP A 93 16.80 0.92 -10.95
C ASP A 93 16.26 -0.52 -10.95
N LYS A 94 15.75 -1.01 -9.81
CA LYS A 94 15.28 -2.40 -9.61
C LYS A 94 14.09 -2.51 -8.68
N LEU A 95 12.95 -1.94 -9.06
CA LEU A 95 11.71 -2.15 -8.36
C LEU A 95 10.85 -3.24 -9.00
N SER A 96 10.09 -3.92 -8.15
CA SER A 96 9.07 -4.83 -8.63
C SER A 96 7.99 -4.04 -9.38
N LYS A 97 7.49 -4.60 -10.49
CA LYS A 97 6.42 -4.01 -11.30
C LYS A 97 5.04 -4.07 -10.63
N VAL A 98 4.97 -4.56 -9.39
CA VAL A 98 3.74 -4.76 -8.62
C VAL A 98 3.37 -3.57 -7.74
N GLY A 99 4.25 -2.59 -7.61
CA GLY A 99 4.01 -1.37 -6.84
C GLY A 99 4.46 -0.13 -7.58
N SER A 100 3.89 1.00 -7.19
CA SER A 100 4.16 2.33 -7.74
C SER A 100 4.10 3.36 -6.62
N SER A 101 4.90 4.41 -6.72
CA SER A 101 4.93 5.45 -5.68
C SER A 101 3.57 6.11 -5.51
N ALA A 102 3.19 6.43 -4.26
CA ALA A 102 1.96 7.13 -3.95
C ALA A 102 1.91 8.55 -4.57
N PHE A 103 3.06 9.11 -4.94
CA PHE A 103 3.19 10.41 -5.61
C PHE A 103 3.14 10.33 -7.15
N SER A 104 3.09 9.12 -7.70
CA SER A 104 2.95 8.91 -9.14
C SER A 104 1.53 9.26 -9.64
N ASN A 105 1.30 9.16 -10.94
CA ASN A 105 -0.02 9.42 -11.54
C ASN A 105 -1.10 8.50 -10.92
N PRO A 106 -2.16 9.06 -10.30
CA PRO A 106 -3.24 8.26 -9.71
C PRO A 106 -3.96 7.33 -10.69
N HIS A 107 -3.95 7.65 -12.00
CA HIS A 107 -4.59 6.81 -13.02
C HIS A 107 -3.89 5.45 -13.25
N ASP A 108 -2.64 5.32 -12.80
CA ASP A 108 -1.88 4.07 -12.87
C ASP A 108 -2.00 3.24 -11.58
N ALA A 109 -2.70 3.76 -10.57
CA ALA A 109 -2.85 3.09 -9.29
C ALA A 109 -3.73 1.84 -9.40
N PHE A 110 -3.26 0.76 -8.77
CA PHE A 110 -4.04 -0.43 -8.58
C PHE A 110 -3.64 -1.13 -7.29
N VAL A 111 -4.54 -1.97 -6.77
CA VAL A 111 -4.31 -2.82 -5.59
C VAL A 111 -4.74 -4.23 -5.92
N VAL A 112 -3.97 -5.23 -5.48
CA VAL A 112 -4.34 -6.63 -5.58
C VAL A 112 -4.31 -7.30 -4.21
N ASN A 113 -5.43 -7.92 -3.83
CA ASN A 113 -5.56 -8.70 -2.61
C ASN A 113 -5.82 -10.18 -2.93
N ARG A 114 -5.15 -11.06 -2.18
CA ARG A 114 -5.48 -12.48 -2.13
C ARG A 114 -6.43 -12.72 -0.96
N THR A 115 -7.62 -13.23 -1.25
CA THR A 115 -8.62 -13.63 -0.23
C THR A 115 -8.78 -15.15 -0.21
N PRO A 116 -9.43 -15.76 0.79
CA PRO A 116 -9.72 -17.19 0.75
C PRO A 116 -10.51 -17.62 -0.51
N GLU A 117 -11.40 -16.77 -1.00
CA GLU A 117 -12.31 -17.02 -2.14
C GLU A 117 -11.67 -16.77 -3.50
N GLY A 118 -10.54 -16.06 -3.55
CA GLY A 118 -9.91 -15.71 -4.83
C GLY A 118 -8.99 -14.49 -4.76
N TYR A 119 -9.07 -13.65 -5.79
CA TYR A 119 -8.26 -12.45 -5.94
C TYR A 119 -9.16 -11.25 -6.19
N TRP A 120 -8.85 -10.15 -5.54
CA TRP A 120 -9.51 -8.87 -5.75
C TRP A 120 -8.52 -7.91 -6.37
N TYR A 121 -8.96 -7.19 -7.39
CA TYR A 121 -8.18 -6.16 -8.07
C TYR A 121 -8.97 -4.86 -8.03
N LEU A 122 -8.36 -3.77 -7.60
CA LEU A 122 -8.98 -2.45 -7.53
C LEU A 122 -8.12 -1.47 -8.32
N SER A 123 -8.66 -0.90 -9.40
CA SER A 123 -8.15 0.36 -9.98
C SER A 123 -9.26 1.40 -10.03
N SER A 124 -9.95 1.54 -11.16
CA SER A 124 -11.16 2.36 -11.25
C SER A 124 -12.37 1.64 -10.67
N HIS A 125 -12.41 0.31 -10.82
CA HIS A 125 -13.46 -0.55 -10.26
C HIS A 125 -12.85 -1.72 -9.48
N LEU A 126 -13.61 -2.23 -8.51
CA LEU A 126 -13.29 -3.48 -7.83
C LEU A 126 -13.70 -4.65 -8.71
N ILE A 127 -12.75 -5.54 -8.99
CA ILE A 127 -12.92 -6.76 -9.77
C ILE A 127 -12.62 -7.95 -8.86
N LYS A 128 -13.55 -8.91 -8.80
CA LYS A 128 -13.37 -10.15 -8.04
C LYS A 128 -13.23 -11.35 -8.96
N MET A 129 -12.15 -12.09 -8.80
CA MET A 129 -11.89 -13.35 -9.49
C MET A 129 -11.88 -14.50 -8.49
N ASP A 130 -12.59 -15.58 -8.77
CA ASP A 130 -12.59 -16.77 -7.93
C ASP A 130 -11.33 -17.64 -8.12
N LEU A 131 -11.19 -18.70 -7.30
CA LEU A 131 -10.08 -19.66 -7.40
C LEU A 131 -10.02 -20.43 -8.73
N ASN A 132 -11.12 -20.49 -9.48
CA ASN A 132 -11.18 -21.11 -10.81
C ASN A 132 -10.92 -20.09 -11.93
N HIS A 133 -10.40 -18.92 -11.58
CA HIS A 133 -10.12 -17.80 -12.49
C HIS A 133 -11.35 -17.23 -13.21
N LYS A 134 -12.55 -17.41 -12.65
CA LYS A 134 -13.78 -16.79 -13.17
C LYS A 134 -13.96 -15.41 -12.54
N ILE A 135 -14.11 -14.40 -13.38
CA ILE A 135 -14.38 -13.02 -12.98
C ILE A 135 -15.89 -12.84 -12.90
N LYS A 136 -16.38 -12.35 -11.75
CA LYS A 136 -17.83 -12.24 -11.48
C LYS A 136 -18.47 -10.93 -11.99
N ASP A 137 -17.68 -9.94 -12.39
CA ASP A 137 -18.13 -8.57 -12.67
C ASP A 137 -18.01 -8.14 -14.14
N HIS A 138 -18.83 -7.13 -14.52
CA HIS A 138 -18.74 -6.35 -15.77
C HIS A 138 -17.52 -5.40 -15.73
N ALA A 139 -16.33 -5.95 -15.61
CA ALA A 139 -15.10 -5.18 -15.65
C ALA A 139 -14.68 -4.86 -17.08
N ASP A 140 -13.99 -3.73 -17.26
CA ASP A 140 -13.32 -3.39 -18.52
C ASP A 140 -12.30 -4.48 -18.89
N GLU A 141 -12.21 -4.82 -20.19
CA GLU A 141 -11.31 -5.88 -20.64
C GLU A 141 -9.84 -5.56 -20.37
N ASN A 142 -9.44 -4.28 -20.35
CA ASN A 142 -8.07 -3.91 -20.01
C ASN A 142 -7.79 -4.10 -18.51
N GLU A 143 -8.74 -3.78 -17.62
CA GLU A 143 -8.58 -4.03 -16.19
C GLU A 143 -8.49 -5.54 -15.89
N LYS A 144 -9.30 -6.36 -16.58
CA LYS A 144 -9.19 -7.84 -16.50
C LYS A 144 -7.83 -8.34 -16.98
N LEU A 145 -7.33 -7.80 -18.10
CA LEU A 145 -6.03 -8.18 -18.64
C LEU A 145 -4.89 -7.76 -17.71
N ARG A 146 -4.95 -6.54 -17.14
CA ARG A 146 -3.99 -6.05 -16.13
C ARG A 146 -3.97 -6.95 -14.90
N MET A 147 -5.14 -7.31 -14.35
CA MET A 147 -5.23 -8.23 -13.22
C MET A 147 -4.56 -9.58 -13.52
N LYS A 148 -4.86 -10.19 -14.67
CA LYS A 148 -4.26 -11.47 -15.08
C LYS A 148 -2.75 -11.36 -15.27
N ALA A 149 -2.28 -10.30 -15.93
CA ALA A 149 -0.86 -10.04 -16.15
C ALA A 149 -0.10 -9.85 -14.83
N TYR A 150 -0.68 -9.09 -13.89
CA TYR A 150 -0.15 -8.94 -12.53
C TYR A 150 0.01 -10.29 -11.84
N MET A 151 -1.06 -11.10 -11.82
CA MET A 151 -1.03 -12.40 -11.16
C MET A 151 0.00 -13.33 -11.78
N GLN A 152 0.08 -13.37 -13.11
CA GLN A 152 1.09 -14.15 -13.82
C GLN A 152 2.51 -13.71 -13.45
N TYR A 153 2.77 -12.40 -13.45
CA TYR A 153 4.07 -11.83 -13.07
C TYR A 153 4.44 -12.17 -11.62
N TYR A 154 3.51 -11.95 -10.69
CA TYR A 154 3.72 -12.17 -9.27
C TYR A 154 3.95 -13.65 -8.95
N VAL A 155 3.07 -14.53 -9.44
CA VAL A 155 3.15 -15.97 -9.19
C VAL A 155 4.41 -16.57 -9.81
N ASN A 156 4.72 -16.25 -11.08
CA ASN A 156 5.95 -16.73 -11.71
C ASN A 156 7.19 -16.16 -11.03
N GLY A 157 7.16 -14.88 -10.66
CA GLY A 157 8.27 -14.22 -9.96
C GLY A 157 8.58 -14.88 -8.62
N ILE A 158 7.57 -15.35 -7.89
CA ILE A 158 7.75 -16.13 -6.66
C ILE A 158 8.29 -17.52 -6.96
N ILE A 159 7.66 -18.26 -7.88
CA ILE A 159 8.05 -19.64 -8.23
C ILE A 159 9.51 -19.69 -8.71
N GLU A 160 9.91 -18.73 -9.53
CA GLU A 160 11.25 -18.66 -10.11
C GLU A 160 12.27 -17.94 -9.22
N ASN A 161 11.83 -17.38 -8.08
CA ASN A 161 12.64 -16.52 -7.22
C ASN A 161 13.31 -15.37 -8.00
N LYS A 162 12.50 -14.65 -8.78
CA LYS A 162 12.88 -13.54 -9.68
C LYS A 162 12.05 -12.27 -9.50
N LEU A 163 11.19 -12.18 -8.48
CA LEU A 163 10.29 -11.02 -8.31
C LEU A 163 11.03 -9.67 -8.26
N PHE A 164 12.29 -9.67 -7.82
CA PHE A 164 13.16 -8.49 -7.67
C PHE A 164 14.52 -8.62 -8.41
N LYS A 165 14.67 -9.59 -9.33
CA LYS A 165 15.91 -9.81 -10.09
C LYS A 165 15.80 -9.20 -11.48
#